data_AF-A0A9D5M1R5-F1
#
_entry.id   AF-A0A9D5M1R5-F1
#
_cell.length_a   1.000
_cell.length_b   1.000
_cell.length_c   1.000
_cell.angle_alpha   90.00
_cell.angle_beta   90.00
_cell.angle_gamma   90.00
#
_symmetry.space_group_name_H-M   'P 1'
#
loop_
_entity.id
_entity.type
_entity.pdbx_description
1 polymer ?
#
loop_
_entity_poly.entity_id
_entity_poly.type
_entity_poly.pdbx_seq_one_letter_code
_entity_poly.pdbx_strand_id
1 'polypeptide(L)'
;MMKRKIGICLLLCLLWAVSALAAEPVCKVDIETGEISVSGVTEQAKKNRNVTIRVYDGQNGVAHVDQIKTTENGAYSFVFTLINAGGDYRGVISAQEEKDQSFSFYLPNTQETEAFLNAVIACVQEEDAAKLAQVLEQYENAAGLQDTAYADLNKTPVAKALLEKAKADPSVTEGIKQLQAALKEIAVVEAFNQRKTVMENGVFLHEDILKLSEKEEAYALFADGIKAGAKQALAESMQGKNFADIADLQADFEKQTAVFAVGYYKNNGYGHVRGILEKYAALLDLDLTAYGRLSDTQKNTVDAKLVKAAPTTPETLRSALKTAVSEVSAQGGGTGGSGTGGGGGGGRPSGIGGGTTGIYEIDQNDIDAMEQEQNQPVFSDLTDYPWAQVQIVSLAKRGILNGTGDGKFEPERPVCREEFVKMLIAGFGLSVEGEATFADVEPDAWYAAYVGAGVKHGLVYGISDTEFGVGQWIRREDAAVLIYRAMQNQALEMEQTQVHSFVDQESISGYAAEAVGVLSGASILQGNDQGYFLPDASLTRAEAAVMLYRVLEGRES
;
A
#
# COMPACT_ATOMS: atom_id res chain seq x y z
N MET A 1 -20.32 19.48 47.91
CA MET A 1 -21.13 18.37 47.34
C MET A 1 -21.13 18.52 45.83
N MET A 2 -20.07 18.09 45.13
CA MET A 2 -19.91 16.75 44.53
C MET A 2 -21.07 16.36 43.60
N LYS A 3 -20.88 16.55 42.28
CA LYS A 3 -21.25 15.54 41.27
C LYS A 3 -20.18 15.53 40.17
N ARG A 4 -19.56 14.35 40.05
CA ARG A 4 -18.49 13.95 39.14
C ARG A 4 -18.97 14.02 37.69
N LYS A 5 -18.18 14.63 36.80
CA LYS A 5 -18.13 14.24 35.38
C LYS A 5 -16.87 13.41 35.22
N ILE A 6 -17.07 12.11 34.97
CA ILE A 6 -16.03 11.15 34.64
C ILE A 6 -15.64 11.46 33.19
N GLY A 7 -14.40 11.91 33.00
CA GLY A 7 -13.78 12.03 31.69
C GLY A 7 -13.56 10.63 31.14
N ILE A 8 -14.19 10.35 29.99
CA ILE A 8 -13.88 9.20 29.15
C ILE A 8 -12.49 9.49 28.57
N CYS A 9 -11.49 8.74 29.05
CA CYS A 9 -10.15 8.73 28.50
C CYS A 9 -10.24 8.29 27.04
N LEU A 10 -9.77 9.16 26.14
CA LEU A 10 -9.45 8.81 24.76
C LEU A 10 -8.37 7.71 24.80
N LEU A 11 -8.77 6.46 24.54
CA LEU A 11 -7.86 5.47 23.98
C LEU A 11 -7.64 5.87 22.52
N LEU A 12 -6.53 6.57 22.28
CA LEU A 12 -6.06 6.84 20.93
C LEU A 12 -5.54 5.52 20.32
N CYS A 13 -6.13 5.22 19.17
CA CYS A 13 -5.86 4.14 18.26
C CYS A 13 -4.37 3.81 18.08
N LEU A 14 -4.01 2.55 18.33
CA LEU A 14 -2.87 1.90 17.68
C LEU A 14 -3.45 0.99 16.60
N LEU A 15 -3.45 1.48 15.36
CA LEU A 15 -3.69 0.66 14.17
C LEU A 15 -2.55 -0.34 14.03
N TRP A 16 -2.85 -1.63 14.12
CA TRP A 16 -1.98 -2.72 13.68
C TRP A 16 -2.77 -3.57 12.69
N ALA A 17 -2.46 -3.42 11.41
CA ALA A 17 -2.81 -4.40 10.39
C ALA A 17 -1.48 -4.93 9.84
N VAL A 18 -0.90 -5.91 10.54
CA VAL A 18 0.21 -6.69 10.01
C VAL A 18 -0.38 -7.97 9.44
N SER A 19 0.00 -8.25 8.20
CA SER A 19 -0.11 -9.53 7.49
C SER A 19 0.05 -10.73 8.44
N ALA A 20 -0.75 -11.77 8.23
CA ALA A 20 -0.81 -13.00 9.01
C ALA A 20 0.50 -13.82 8.95
N LEU A 21 1.51 -13.32 9.64
CA LEU A 21 2.66 -14.04 10.17
C LEU A 21 2.92 -13.43 11.55
N ALA A 22 3.07 -14.26 12.59
CA ALA A 22 3.20 -13.79 13.96
C ALA A 22 4.37 -12.80 14.12
N ALA A 23 4.09 -11.50 14.09
CA ALA A 23 5.08 -10.46 14.30
C ALA A 23 5.60 -10.51 15.74
N GLU A 24 6.88 -10.17 15.94
CA GLU A 24 7.47 -10.13 17.27
C GLU A 24 6.66 -9.19 18.20
N PRO A 25 6.49 -9.56 19.48
CA PRO A 25 5.78 -8.71 20.43
C PRO A 25 6.47 -7.36 20.56
N VAL A 26 5.69 -6.28 20.40
CA VAL A 26 6.19 -4.91 20.56
C VAL A 26 6.13 -4.52 22.02
N CYS A 27 7.29 -4.27 22.60
CA CYS A 27 7.46 -3.80 23.96
C CYS A 27 7.86 -2.32 23.96
N LYS A 28 7.13 -1.49 24.71
CA LYS A 28 7.47 -0.09 24.94
C LYS A 28 7.63 0.15 26.44
N VAL A 29 8.71 0.84 26.81
CA VAL A 29 9.02 1.18 28.20
C VAL A 29 8.87 2.69 28.38
N ASP A 30 7.97 3.08 29.27
CA ASP A 30 7.89 4.43 29.82
C ASP A 30 8.72 4.46 31.11
N ILE A 31 9.90 5.07 31.00
CA ILE A 31 10.88 5.16 32.07
C ILE A 31 10.41 6.09 33.21
N GLU A 32 9.49 7.02 32.94
CA GLU A 32 8.98 7.97 33.95
C GLU A 32 7.95 7.33 34.87
N THR A 33 6.98 6.63 34.28
CA THR A 33 5.92 5.94 35.04
C THR A 33 6.37 4.56 35.51
N GLY A 34 7.45 4.02 34.91
CA GLY A 34 7.83 2.62 35.03
C GLY A 34 6.83 1.69 34.33
N GLU A 35 5.93 2.25 33.51
CA GLU A 35 4.92 1.51 32.76
C GLU A 35 5.57 0.83 31.56
N ILE A 36 5.30 -0.47 31.44
CA ILE A 36 5.75 -1.30 30.34
C ILE A 36 4.48 -1.77 29.64
N SER A 37 4.40 -1.47 28.34
CA SER A 37 3.33 -1.93 27.48
C SER A 37 3.86 -2.95 26.49
N VAL A 38 3.20 -4.10 26.39
CA VAL A 38 3.57 -5.19 25.50
C VAL A 38 2.36 -5.60 24.69
N SER A 39 2.45 -5.53 23.37
CA SER A 39 1.33 -5.81 22.47
C SER A 39 1.76 -6.67 21.29
N GLY A 40 0.80 -7.36 20.68
CA GLY A 40 1.05 -8.19 19.51
C GLY A 40 -0.18 -8.97 19.10
N VAL A 41 0.00 -9.90 18.15
CA VAL A 41 -1.05 -10.78 17.62
C VAL A 41 -0.58 -12.22 17.69
N THR A 42 -1.47 -13.10 18.15
CA THR A 42 -1.24 -14.56 18.19
C THR A 42 -1.13 -15.14 16.77
N GLU A 43 -0.36 -16.22 16.60
CA GLU A 43 -0.07 -16.80 15.29
C GLU A 43 -1.33 -17.24 14.54
N GLN A 44 -2.30 -17.82 15.26
CA GLN A 44 -3.56 -18.27 14.66
C GLN A 44 -4.61 -17.16 14.56
N ALA A 45 -4.33 -15.94 15.06
CA ALA A 45 -5.23 -14.79 15.05
C ALA A 45 -6.66 -15.09 15.57
N LYS A 46 -6.79 -15.98 16.57
CA LYS A 46 -8.11 -16.45 17.08
C LYS A 46 -8.59 -15.65 18.29
N LYS A 47 -9.91 -15.44 18.37
CA LYS A 47 -10.61 -14.81 19.50
C LYS A 47 -10.56 -15.61 20.80
N ASN A 48 -10.57 -14.90 21.93
CA ASN A 48 -10.82 -15.44 23.27
C ASN A 48 -9.83 -16.53 23.71
N ARG A 49 -8.59 -16.47 23.20
CA ARG A 49 -7.50 -17.35 23.61
C ARG A 49 -6.76 -16.77 24.79
N ASN A 50 -6.38 -17.63 25.73
CA ASN A 50 -5.57 -17.23 26.87
C ASN A 50 -4.13 -16.97 26.39
N VAL A 51 -3.65 -15.76 26.64
CA VAL A 51 -2.27 -15.33 26.40
C VAL A 51 -1.69 -14.96 27.75
N THR A 52 -0.54 -15.53 28.08
CA THR A 52 0.17 -15.29 29.33
C THR A 52 1.49 -14.60 29.04
N ILE A 53 1.74 -13.50 29.74
CA ILE A 53 3.05 -12.84 29.77
C ILE A 53 3.80 -13.31 31.02
N ARG A 54 5.08 -13.63 30.86
CA ARG A 54 6.03 -13.84 31.97
C ARG A 54 7.26 -12.99 31.72
N VAL A 55 7.59 -12.12 32.67
CA VAL A 55 8.78 -11.29 32.64
C VAL A 55 9.76 -11.77 33.69
N TYR A 56 11.01 -11.96 33.28
CA TYR A 56 12.11 -12.41 34.11
C TYR A 56 13.15 -11.31 34.24
N ASP A 57 13.71 -11.12 35.44
CA ASP A 57 14.87 -10.26 35.65
C ASP A 57 16.17 -10.92 35.16
N GLY A 58 17.28 -10.18 35.16
CA GLY A 58 18.60 -10.66 34.75
C GLY A 58 19.16 -11.83 35.58
N GLN A 59 18.58 -12.15 36.74
CA GLN A 59 18.90 -13.33 37.55
C GLN A 59 17.96 -14.52 37.26
N ASN A 60 17.11 -14.41 36.22
CA ASN A 60 16.01 -15.32 35.90
C ASN A 60 14.92 -15.42 36.99
N GLY A 61 14.85 -14.46 37.90
CA GLY A 61 13.73 -14.30 38.84
C GLY A 61 12.48 -13.85 38.10
N VAL A 62 11.30 -14.34 38.52
CA VAL A 62 10.03 -13.92 37.92
C VAL A 62 9.66 -12.53 38.43
N ALA A 63 9.76 -11.53 37.57
CA ALA A 63 9.48 -10.13 37.89
C ALA A 63 7.99 -9.77 37.70
N HIS A 64 7.33 -10.37 36.72
CA HIS A 64 5.91 -10.14 36.45
C HIS A 64 5.25 -11.32 35.74
N VAL A 65 3.98 -11.58 36.05
CA VAL A 65 3.15 -12.57 35.35
C VAL A 65 1.74 -12.03 35.26
N ASP A 66 1.16 -12.07 34.07
CA ASP A 66 -0.24 -11.73 33.84
C ASP A 66 -0.85 -12.60 32.74
N GLN A 67 -2.17 -12.65 32.65
CA GLN A 67 -2.91 -13.37 31.63
C GLN A 67 -4.13 -12.59 31.17
N ILE A 68 -4.25 -12.44 29.85
CA ILE A 68 -5.42 -11.83 29.21
C ILE A 68 -6.00 -12.77 28.15
N LYS A 69 -7.10 -12.31 27.55
CA LYS A 69 -7.74 -12.97 26.41
C LYS A 69 -7.59 -12.14 25.15
N THR A 70 -7.36 -12.80 24.02
CA THR A 70 -7.23 -12.13 22.72
C THR A 70 -8.54 -11.49 22.24
N THR A 71 -8.41 -10.39 21.49
CA THR A 71 -9.50 -9.76 20.74
C THR A 71 -9.97 -10.64 19.57
N GLU A 72 -10.98 -10.19 18.81
CA GLU A 72 -11.53 -10.95 17.68
C GLU A 72 -10.48 -11.36 16.64
N ASN A 73 -9.47 -10.51 16.44
CA ASN A 73 -8.40 -10.72 15.48
C ASN A 73 -7.15 -11.36 16.12
N GLY A 74 -7.28 -11.92 17.33
CA GLY A 74 -6.16 -12.56 18.02
C GLY A 74 -5.14 -11.62 18.65
N ALA A 75 -5.44 -10.32 18.76
CA ALA A 75 -4.54 -9.33 19.34
C ALA A 75 -4.55 -9.35 20.88
N TYR A 76 -3.42 -9.02 21.50
CA TYR A 76 -3.25 -8.89 22.95
C TYR A 76 -2.49 -7.60 23.30
N SER A 77 -2.73 -7.08 24.50
CA SER A 77 -2.03 -5.92 25.07
C SER A 77 -1.94 -6.04 26.59
N PHE A 78 -0.74 -6.01 27.11
CA PHE A 78 -0.42 -5.96 28.54
C PHE A 78 0.12 -4.59 28.90
N VAL A 79 -0.24 -4.10 30.08
CA VAL A 79 0.29 -2.86 30.66
C VAL A 79 0.57 -3.13 32.14
N PHE A 80 1.81 -2.99 32.57
CA PHE A 80 2.23 -3.28 33.94
C PHE A 80 3.41 -2.41 34.35
N THR A 81 3.71 -2.37 35.65
CA THR A 81 4.91 -1.71 36.19
C THR A 81 5.79 -2.72 36.91
N LEU A 82 7.09 -2.47 36.93
CA LEU A 82 8.04 -3.28 37.69
C LEU A 82 8.53 -2.51 38.90
N ILE A 83 8.34 -3.10 40.09
CA ILE A 83 8.77 -2.51 41.36
C ILE A 83 10.23 -2.92 41.59
N ASN A 84 11.17 -1.99 41.40
CA ASN A 84 12.56 -2.05 41.88
C ASN A 84 13.47 -3.17 41.36
N ALA A 85 14.05 -3.00 40.16
CA ALA A 85 15.47 -3.26 39.90
C ALA A 85 15.82 -2.77 38.50
N GLY A 86 16.55 -1.67 38.35
CA GLY A 86 17.06 -1.35 37.02
C GLY A 86 17.92 -2.49 36.48
N GLY A 87 17.86 -2.77 35.19
CA GLY A 87 18.56 -3.87 34.56
C GLY A 87 17.83 -4.47 33.36
N ASP A 88 18.40 -5.56 32.85
CA ASP A 88 17.85 -6.33 31.74
C ASP A 88 16.69 -7.22 32.17
N TYR A 89 15.65 -7.22 31.34
CA TYR A 89 14.49 -8.08 31.49
C TYR A 89 14.26 -8.90 30.22
N ARG A 90 13.87 -10.16 30.42
CA ARG A 90 13.41 -11.05 29.35
C ARG A 90 11.93 -11.34 29.53
N GLY A 91 11.14 -11.03 28.51
CA GLY A 91 9.73 -11.37 28.46
C GLY A 91 9.45 -12.57 27.58
N VAL A 92 8.47 -13.38 27.97
CA VAL A 92 7.93 -14.50 27.20
C VAL A 92 6.42 -14.38 27.12
N ILE A 93 5.89 -14.44 25.90
CA ILE A 93 4.46 -14.52 25.62
C ILE A 93 4.13 -15.97 25.24
N SER A 94 3.24 -16.60 26.00
CA SER A 94 2.75 -17.95 25.77
C SER A 94 1.27 -17.93 25.42
N ALA A 95 0.92 -18.52 24.28
CA ALA A 95 -0.48 -18.74 23.87
C ALA A 95 -0.74 -20.25 23.67
N GLN A 96 -1.96 -20.71 23.95
CA GLN A 96 -2.29 -22.15 23.91
C GLN A 96 -2.02 -22.79 22.54
N GLU A 97 -1.25 -23.87 22.46
CA GLU A 97 -0.96 -24.56 21.18
C GLU A 97 -0.19 -23.70 20.15
N GLU A 98 0.51 -22.66 20.60
CA GLU A 98 1.42 -21.85 19.77
C GLU A 98 2.84 -21.85 20.34
N LYS A 99 3.81 -21.50 19.50
CA LYS A 99 5.19 -21.32 19.93
C LYS A 99 5.30 -20.07 20.80
N ASP A 100 6.06 -20.17 21.89
CA ASP A 100 6.37 -19.02 22.74
C ASP A 100 7.10 -17.94 21.93
N GLN A 101 6.65 -16.70 22.09
CA GLN A 101 7.35 -15.51 21.60
C GLN A 101 8.17 -14.91 22.73
N SER A 102 9.34 -14.36 22.42
CA SER A 102 10.23 -13.74 23.42
C SER A 102 10.54 -12.31 23.05
N PHE A 103 10.76 -11.47 24.05
CA PHE A 103 11.24 -10.10 23.90
C PHE A 103 12.21 -9.77 25.03
N SER A 104 12.95 -8.68 24.89
CA SER A 104 13.84 -8.17 25.95
C SER A 104 13.76 -6.66 25.98
N PHE A 105 13.95 -6.09 27.17
CA PHE A 105 13.98 -4.64 27.37
C PHE A 105 14.85 -4.30 28.57
N TYR A 106 15.36 -3.08 28.60
CA TYR A 106 16.13 -2.57 29.73
C TYR A 106 15.35 -1.49 30.46
N LEU A 107 15.31 -1.56 31.79
CA LEU A 107 14.74 -0.52 32.64
C LEU A 107 15.87 0.18 33.39
N PRO A 108 16.16 1.46 33.14
CA PRO A 108 17.18 2.19 33.89
C PRO A 108 16.69 2.46 35.33
N ASN A 109 17.61 2.41 36.29
CA ASN A 109 17.28 2.77 37.68
C ASN A 109 17.37 4.29 37.90
N THR A 110 16.81 4.77 39.01
CA THR A 110 16.80 6.20 39.36
C THR A 110 18.21 6.82 39.43
N GLN A 111 19.19 6.07 39.93
CA GLN A 111 20.56 6.58 40.04
C GLN A 111 21.19 6.79 38.65
N GLU A 112 20.93 5.88 37.72
CA GLU A 112 21.41 5.96 36.34
C GLU A 112 20.76 7.12 35.59
N THR A 113 19.44 7.30 35.71
CA THR A 113 18.73 8.41 35.07
C THR A 113 19.13 9.77 35.64
N GLU A 114 19.36 9.87 36.95
CA GLU A 114 19.91 11.08 37.59
C GLU A 114 21.35 11.36 37.14
N ALA A 115 22.20 10.33 37.05
CA ALA A 115 23.56 10.48 36.58
C ALA A 115 23.61 10.97 35.13
N PHE A 116 22.75 10.41 34.27
CA PHE A 116 22.60 10.83 32.88
C PHE A 116 22.15 12.30 32.77
N LEU A 117 21.07 12.67 33.47
CA LEU A 117 20.54 14.04 33.44
C LEU A 117 21.62 15.05 33.88
N ASN A 118 22.32 14.77 34.98
CA ASN A 118 23.38 15.64 35.48
C ASN A 118 24.58 15.75 34.51
N ALA A 119 24.95 14.65 33.85
CA ALA A 119 26.01 14.66 32.84
C ALA A 119 25.62 15.52 31.63
N VAL A 120 24.37 15.44 31.18
CA VAL A 120 23.84 16.28 30.09
C VAL A 120 23.84 17.75 30.51
N ILE A 121 23.33 18.09 31.70
CA ILE A 121 23.32 19.47 32.23
C ILE A 121 24.73 20.07 32.22
N ALA A 122 25.73 19.30 32.68
CA ALA A 122 27.12 19.75 32.69
C ALA A 122 27.65 20.04 31.27
N CYS A 123 27.38 19.14 30.30
CA CYS A 123 27.84 19.34 28.92
C CYS A 123 27.13 20.53 28.24
N VAL A 124 25.85 20.75 28.54
CA VAL A 124 25.10 21.91 28.03
C VAL A 124 25.70 23.21 28.57
N GLN A 125 26.06 23.26 29.86
CA GLN A 125 26.71 24.43 30.47
C GLN A 125 28.11 24.70 29.91
N GLU A 126 28.85 23.64 29.57
CA GLU A 126 30.19 23.73 28.98
C GLU A 126 30.16 24.02 27.46
N GLU A 127 28.99 23.94 26.82
CA GLU A 127 28.82 23.99 25.37
C GLU A 127 29.63 22.94 24.59
N ASP A 128 29.90 21.78 25.20
CA ASP A 128 30.74 20.73 24.63
C ASP A 128 29.89 19.62 23.98
N ALA A 129 29.62 19.77 22.68
CA ALA A 129 28.88 18.79 21.91
C ALA A 129 29.62 17.44 21.74
N ALA A 130 30.96 17.43 21.80
CA ALA A 130 31.72 16.19 21.64
C ALA A 130 31.64 15.33 22.91
N LYS A 131 31.77 15.96 24.07
CA LYS A 131 31.55 15.32 25.37
C LYS A 131 30.09 14.89 25.53
N LEU A 132 29.13 15.71 25.10
CA LEU A 132 27.72 15.34 25.13
C LEU A 132 27.43 14.11 24.25
N ALA A 133 28.05 13.97 23.08
CA ALA A 133 27.91 12.78 22.25
C ALA A 133 28.41 11.51 22.98
N GLN A 134 29.54 11.59 23.69
CA GLN A 134 30.04 10.48 24.53
C GLN A 134 29.10 10.15 25.68
N VAL A 135 28.49 11.16 26.30
CA VAL A 135 27.47 10.95 27.36
C VAL A 135 26.24 10.23 26.79
N LEU A 136 25.78 10.59 25.59
CA LEU A 136 24.65 9.90 24.94
C LEU A 136 24.97 8.44 24.61
N GLU A 137 26.20 8.12 24.19
CA GLU A 137 26.64 6.74 23.97
C GLU A 137 26.73 5.97 25.30
N GLN A 138 27.29 6.59 26.34
CA GLN A 138 27.47 5.95 27.65
C GLN A 138 26.13 5.61 28.33
N TYR A 139 25.11 6.46 28.14
CA TYR A 139 23.83 6.38 28.84
C TYR A 139 22.65 6.12 27.88
N GLU A 140 22.86 5.41 26.77
CA GLU A 140 21.84 5.15 25.74
C GLU A 140 20.53 4.57 26.32
N ASN A 141 20.66 3.65 27.28
CA ASN A 141 19.54 3.06 28.00
C ASN A 141 18.74 4.08 28.83
N ALA A 142 19.44 4.90 29.61
CA ALA A 142 18.83 5.96 30.42
C ALA A 142 18.29 7.11 29.58
N ALA A 143 18.82 7.30 28.36
CA ALA A 143 18.28 8.23 27.38
C ALA A 143 16.93 7.79 26.82
N GLY A 144 16.51 6.54 27.04
CA GLY A 144 15.23 6.01 26.58
C GLY A 144 15.15 5.86 25.06
N LEU A 145 16.31 5.64 24.44
CA LEU A 145 16.48 5.59 22.99
C LEU A 145 16.88 4.17 22.54
N GLN A 146 16.12 3.18 23.01
CA GLN A 146 16.37 1.76 22.74
C GLN A 146 15.86 1.29 21.37
N ASP A 147 15.30 2.20 20.56
CA ASP A 147 14.89 1.86 19.20
C ASP A 147 16.12 1.63 18.31
N THR A 148 16.06 0.57 17.50
CA THR A 148 17.02 0.28 16.43
C THR A 148 17.33 1.51 15.56
N ALA A 149 16.33 2.37 15.31
CA ALA A 149 16.50 3.60 14.55
C ALA A 149 17.46 4.59 15.22
N TYR A 150 17.56 4.60 16.56
CA TYR A 150 18.52 5.43 17.30
C TYR A 150 19.90 4.81 17.43
N ALA A 151 19.96 3.49 17.69
CA ALA A 151 21.21 2.77 17.94
C ALA A 151 22.23 3.04 16.82
N ASP A 152 21.76 3.09 15.58
CA ASP A 152 22.61 3.29 14.40
C ASP A 152 22.95 4.77 14.09
N LEU A 153 22.43 5.74 14.84
CA LEU A 153 22.71 7.16 14.63
C LEU A 153 24.12 7.54 15.06
N ASN A 154 24.74 8.43 14.28
CA ASN A 154 25.87 9.20 14.76
C ASN A 154 25.37 10.16 15.85
N LYS A 155 25.92 10.01 17.07
CA LYS A 155 25.49 10.80 18.22
C LYS A 155 26.03 12.24 18.20
N THR A 156 27.00 12.57 17.34
CA THR A 156 27.56 13.93 17.26
C THR A 156 26.53 14.95 16.75
N PRO A 157 25.81 14.73 15.64
CA PRO A 157 24.69 15.59 15.24
C PRO A 157 23.58 15.67 16.29
N VAL A 158 23.21 14.53 16.91
CA VAL A 158 22.20 14.47 17.98
C VAL A 158 22.59 15.37 19.15
N ALA A 159 23.85 15.28 19.60
CA ALA A 159 24.38 16.11 20.69
C ALA A 159 24.36 17.60 20.35
N LYS A 160 24.74 17.97 19.11
CA LYS A 160 24.67 19.37 18.66
C LYS A 160 23.24 19.90 18.65
N ALA A 161 22.29 19.14 18.12
CA ALA A 161 20.89 19.53 18.09
C ALA A 161 20.31 19.65 19.52
N LEU A 162 20.68 18.74 20.43
CA LEU A 162 20.28 18.81 21.83
C LEU A 162 20.85 20.05 22.52
N LEU A 163 22.12 20.39 22.26
CA LEU A 163 22.75 21.59 22.81
C LEU A 163 22.02 22.86 22.38
N GLU A 164 21.74 23.00 21.08
CA GLU A 164 21.02 24.16 20.55
C GLU A 164 19.59 24.24 21.09
N LYS A 165 18.90 23.08 21.19
CA LYS A 165 17.56 23.03 21.76
C LYS A 165 17.53 23.40 23.25
N ALA A 166 18.47 22.90 24.05
CA ALA A 166 18.59 23.24 25.46
C ALA A 166 18.97 24.71 25.71
N LYS A 167 19.75 25.32 24.80
CA LYS A 167 20.02 26.77 24.82
C LYS A 167 18.77 27.60 24.54
N ALA A 168 17.95 27.17 23.57
CA ALA A 168 16.71 27.86 23.22
C ALA A 168 15.61 27.65 24.27
N ASP A 169 15.55 26.47 24.87
CA ASP A 169 14.58 26.08 25.89
C ASP A 169 15.27 25.34 27.05
N PRO A 170 15.60 26.06 28.14
CA PRO A 170 16.24 25.46 29.32
C PRO A 170 15.40 24.34 29.98
N SER A 171 14.08 24.31 29.76
CA SER A 171 13.19 23.31 30.36
C SER A 171 13.49 21.88 29.90
N VAL A 172 14.16 21.74 28.75
CA VAL A 172 14.67 20.46 28.23
C VAL A 172 15.54 19.74 29.25
N THR A 173 16.27 20.47 30.10
CA THR A 173 17.19 19.89 31.09
C THR A 173 16.67 19.98 32.53
N GLU A 174 15.43 20.42 32.75
CA GLU A 174 14.84 20.49 34.11
C GLU A 174 14.45 19.13 34.67
N GLY A 175 14.30 18.12 33.80
CA GLY A 175 13.93 16.77 34.20
C GLY A 175 14.19 15.74 33.11
N ILE A 176 14.28 14.47 33.52
CA ILE A 176 14.57 13.36 32.61
C ILE A 176 13.49 13.21 31.53
N LYS A 177 12.21 13.49 31.86
CA LYS A 177 11.10 13.43 30.91
C LYS A 177 11.28 14.40 29.76
N GLN A 178 11.52 15.66 30.08
CA GLN A 178 11.71 16.73 29.09
C GLN A 178 12.92 16.43 28.21
N LEU A 179 14.01 15.94 28.82
CA LEU A 179 15.21 15.56 28.10
C LEU A 179 14.98 14.38 27.14
N GLN A 180 14.33 13.31 27.60
CA GLN A 180 14.03 12.16 26.75
C GLN A 180 13.05 12.50 25.63
N ALA A 181 12.03 13.32 25.89
CA ALA A 181 11.11 13.80 24.86
C ALA A 181 11.86 14.60 23.78
N ALA A 182 12.72 15.53 24.20
CA ALA A 182 13.55 16.30 23.29
C ALA A 182 14.50 15.41 22.47
N LEU A 183 15.13 14.43 23.11
CA LEU A 183 16.02 13.48 22.45
C LEU A 183 15.30 12.59 21.43
N LYS A 184 14.08 12.13 21.72
CA LYS A 184 13.29 11.34 20.77
C LYS A 184 12.92 12.16 19.53
N GLU A 185 12.49 13.41 19.71
CA GLU A 185 12.24 14.32 18.58
C GLU A 185 13.50 14.54 17.74
N ILE A 186 14.63 14.80 18.39
CA ILE A 186 15.93 15.00 17.71
C ILE A 186 16.35 13.72 16.99
N ALA A 187 16.18 12.55 17.61
CA ALA A 187 16.51 11.26 17.01
C ALA A 187 15.73 11.01 15.72
N VAL A 188 14.44 11.32 15.71
CA VAL A 188 13.60 11.23 14.50
C VAL A 188 14.13 12.16 13.41
N VAL A 189 14.39 13.43 13.74
CA VAL A 189 14.98 14.41 12.79
C VAL A 189 16.30 13.90 12.22
N GLU A 190 17.18 13.41 13.08
CA GLU A 190 18.49 12.89 12.70
C GLU A 190 18.42 11.60 11.90
N ALA A 191 17.41 10.74 12.10
CA ALA A 191 17.18 9.58 11.26
C ALA A 191 16.96 9.97 9.79
N PHE A 192 16.17 11.02 9.53
CA PHE A 192 16.01 11.56 8.18
C PHE A 192 17.32 12.19 7.66
N ASN A 193 18.00 13.00 8.46
CA ASN A 193 19.23 13.67 8.05
C ASN A 193 20.37 12.69 7.72
N GLN A 194 20.44 11.59 8.46
CA GLN A 194 21.49 10.57 8.32
C GLN A 194 21.09 9.41 7.40
N ARG A 195 19.95 9.52 6.68
CA ARG A 195 19.44 8.52 5.72
C ARG A 195 19.26 7.13 6.36
N LYS A 196 18.69 7.10 7.56
CA LYS A 196 18.30 5.86 8.25
C LYS A 196 16.94 5.38 7.76
N THR A 197 16.55 4.17 8.17
CA THR A 197 15.19 3.68 7.91
C THR A 197 14.20 4.55 8.66
N VAL A 198 13.25 5.15 7.93
CA VAL A 198 12.20 6.03 8.47
C VAL A 198 10.79 5.55 8.10
N MET A 199 10.69 4.50 7.29
CA MET A 199 9.44 3.91 6.83
C MET A 199 9.62 2.41 6.69
N GLU A 200 8.60 1.66 7.12
CA GLU A 200 8.49 0.23 6.91
C GLU A 200 7.07 -0.11 6.48
N ASN A 201 6.92 -1.01 5.50
CA ASN A 201 5.62 -1.46 4.99
C ASN A 201 4.67 -0.30 4.59
N GLY A 202 5.24 0.80 4.07
CA GLY A 202 4.47 1.97 3.64
C GLY A 202 3.98 2.89 4.77
N VAL A 203 4.44 2.66 6.01
CA VAL A 203 4.09 3.45 7.20
C VAL A 203 5.34 4.11 7.76
N PHE A 204 5.27 5.41 8.04
CA PHE A 204 6.37 6.13 8.69
C PHE A 204 6.58 5.61 10.12
N LEU A 205 7.84 5.39 10.48
CA LEU A 205 8.23 5.08 11.84
C LEU A 205 8.05 6.33 12.72
N HIS A 206 7.69 6.14 13.99
CA HIS A 206 7.48 7.23 14.96
C HIS A 206 6.41 8.26 14.53
N GLU A 207 5.31 7.82 13.92
CA GLU A 207 4.20 8.69 13.52
C GLU A 207 3.59 9.48 14.70
N ASP A 208 3.68 8.95 15.92
CA ASP A 208 3.29 9.64 17.16
C ASP A 208 4.11 10.91 17.46
N ILE A 209 5.35 10.95 16.93
CA ILE A 209 6.27 12.09 17.02
C ILE A 209 6.18 12.96 15.77
N LEU A 210 6.21 12.35 14.58
CA LEU A 210 6.15 13.07 13.29
C LEU A 210 4.83 13.82 13.10
N LYS A 211 3.72 13.21 13.53
CA LYS A 211 2.36 13.74 13.44
C LYS A 211 2.03 14.25 12.03
N LEU A 212 2.39 13.48 10.99
CA LEU A 212 2.15 13.89 9.61
C LEU A 212 0.66 14.02 9.32
N SER A 213 -0.18 13.30 10.07
CA SER A 213 -1.65 13.44 10.02
C SER A 213 -2.16 14.85 10.33
N GLU A 214 -1.39 15.70 11.02
CA GLU A 214 -1.76 17.12 11.23
C GLU A 214 -1.74 17.92 9.92
N LYS A 215 -1.02 17.43 8.89
CA LYS A 215 -1.07 17.95 7.52
C LYS A 215 -2.21 17.29 6.75
N GLU A 216 -3.45 17.43 7.24
CA GLU A 216 -4.64 16.66 6.81
C GLU A 216 -4.71 16.39 5.30
N GLU A 217 -4.54 17.44 4.48
CA GLU A 217 -4.70 17.35 3.03
C GLU A 217 -3.53 16.61 2.34
N ALA A 218 -2.30 16.90 2.75
CA ALA A 218 -1.13 16.20 2.24
C ALA A 218 -1.08 14.76 2.77
N TYR A 219 -1.49 14.55 4.02
CA TYR A 219 -1.61 13.22 4.58
C TYR A 219 -2.68 12.39 3.86
N ALA A 220 -3.83 12.97 3.50
CA ALA A 220 -4.82 12.28 2.67
C ALA A 220 -4.27 11.94 1.27
N LEU A 221 -3.51 12.85 0.65
CA LEU A 221 -2.81 12.56 -0.61
C LEU A 221 -1.79 11.43 -0.46
N PHE A 222 -1.03 11.40 0.65
CA PHE A 222 -0.08 10.33 0.93
C PHE A 222 -0.77 9.00 1.23
N ALA A 223 -1.80 9.01 2.08
CA ALA A 223 -2.49 7.83 2.55
C ALA A 223 -3.28 7.15 1.42
N ASP A 224 -4.09 7.92 0.70
CA ASP A 224 -5.11 7.40 -0.23
C ASP A 224 -4.82 7.75 -1.70
N GLY A 225 -4.08 8.84 -1.93
CA GLY A 225 -3.81 9.36 -3.26
C GLY A 225 -2.60 8.73 -3.94
N ILE A 226 -1.48 8.60 -3.23
CA ILE A 226 -0.22 8.10 -3.77
C ILE A 226 -0.22 6.57 -3.78
N LYS A 227 0.22 5.98 -4.91
CA LYS A 227 0.40 4.53 -5.09
C LYS A 227 1.28 3.95 -3.98
N ALA A 228 0.92 2.77 -3.46
CA ALA A 228 1.67 2.11 -2.40
C ALA A 228 3.17 1.97 -2.74
N GLY A 229 3.51 1.54 -3.96
CA GLY A 229 4.91 1.40 -4.41
C GLY A 229 5.70 2.71 -4.51
N ALA A 230 5.04 3.87 -4.49
CA ALA A 230 5.71 5.17 -4.53
C ALA A 230 5.93 5.80 -3.15
N LYS A 231 5.30 5.27 -2.09
CA LYS A 231 5.42 5.81 -0.72
C LYS A 231 6.83 5.69 -0.17
N GLN A 232 7.50 4.58 -0.46
CA GLN A 232 8.90 4.36 -0.08
C GLN A 232 9.83 5.39 -0.74
N ALA A 233 9.67 5.62 -2.05
CA ALA A 233 10.46 6.60 -2.79
C ALA A 233 10.20 8.04 -2.31
N LEU A 234 8.98 8.35 -1.85
CA LEU A 234 8.66 9.63 -1.21
C LEU A 234 9.39 9.77 0.13
N ALA A 235 9.37 8.74 0.98
CA ALA A 235 10.09 8.77 2.25
C ALA A 235 11.60 8.95 2.04
N GLU A 236 12.17 8.26 1.05
CA GLU A 236 13.57 8.41 0.64
C GLU A 236 13.87 9.81 0.10
N SER A 237 12.94 10.42 -0.65
CA SER A 237 13.12 11.78 -1.17
C SER A 237 13.17 12.83 -0.07
N MET A 238 12.67 12.53 1.13
CA MET A 238 12.79 13.40 2.31
C MET A 238 14.17 13.30 2.97
N GLN A 239 14.96 12.26 2.75
CA GLN A 239 16.18 12.03 3.51
C GLN A 239 17.37 12.91 3.08
N GLY A 240 18.26 13.20 4.03
CA GLY A 240 19.53 13.90 3.78
C GLY A 240 19.40 15.39 3.48
N LYS A 241 18.34 16.05 3.97
CA LYS A 241 18.05 17.47 3.73
C LYS A 241 18.45 18.43 4.86
N ASN A 242 19.04 17.92 5.95
CA ASN A 242 19.48 18.71 7.11
C ASN A 242 18.32 19.52 7.74
N PHE A 243 17.23 18.85 8.08
CA PHE A 243 16.11 19.43 8.81
C PHE A 243 16.55 19.89 10.20
N ALA A 244 16.03 21.03 10.67
CA ALA A 244 16.32 21.53 12.01
C ALA A 244 15.39 20.90 13.06
N ASP A 245 14.12 20.70 12.72
CA ASP A 245 13.09 20.19 13.63
C ASP A 245 12.00 19.39 12.90
N ILE A 246 10.98 18.96 13.66
CA ILE A 246 9.82 18.22 13.14
C ILE A 246 8.96 19.09 12.21
N ALA A 247 8.89 20.40 12.42
CA ALA A 247 8.09 21.28 11.57
C ALA A 247 8.71 21.41 10.16
N ASP A 248 10.03 21.45 10.07
CA ASP A 248 10.77 21.38 8.80
C ASP A 248 10.49 20.07 8.06
N LEU A 249 10.48 18.94 8.78
CA LEU A 249 10.12 17.62 8.23
C LEU A 249 8.69 17.59 7.70
N GLN A 250 7.73 18.08 8.48
CA GLN A 250 6.33 18.15 8.07
C GLN A 250 6.14 19.05 6.84
N ALA A 251 6.89 20.15 6.75
CA ALA A 251 6.86 21.06 5.60
C ALA A 251 7.45 20.41 4.33
N ASP A 252 8.52 19.61 4.46
CA ASP A 252 9.06 18.85 3.34
C ASP A 252 8.16 17.67 2.95
N PHE A 253 7.57 16.97 3.91
CA PHE A 253 6.55 15.95 3.66
C PHE A 253 5.41 16.49 2.78
N GLU A 254 4.89 17.68 3.11
CA GLU A 254 3.84 18.34 2.35
C GLU A 254 4.29 18.63 0.90
N LYS A 255 5.54 19.10 0.72
CA LYS A 255 6.15 19.33 -0.61
C LYS A 255 6.32 18.04 -1.39
N GLN A 256 6.93 17.02 -0.81
CA GLN A 256 7.21 15.75 -1.48
C GLN A 256 5.92 15.04 -1.85
N THR A 257 4.94 15.03 -0.95
CA THR A 257 3.60 14.48 -1.21
C THR A 257 2.95 15.17 -2.41
N ALA A 258 2.92 16.51 -2.44
CA ALA A 258 2.32 17.24 -3.55
C ALA A 258 3.01 16.92 -4.89
N VAL A 259 4.34 16.83 -4.90
CA VAL A 259 5.11 16.48 -6.11
C VAL A 259 4.81 15.05 -6.57
N PHE A 260 4.93 14.07 -5.67
CA PHE A 260 4.68 12.67 -5.99
C PHE A 260 3.24 12.45 -6.43
N ALA A 261 2.27 13.15 -5.82
CA ALA A 261 0.87 13.05 -6.21
C ALA A 261 0.62 13.51 -7.66
N VAL A 262 1.50 14.31 -8.30
CA VAL A 262 1.38 14.63 -9.73
C VAL A 262 1.59 13.39 -10.59
N GLY A 263 2.65 12.61 -10.33
CA GLY A 263 3.10 11.49 -11.17
C GLY A 263 2.64 10.10 -10.73
N TYR A 264 2.41 9.93 -9.43
CA TYR A 264 2.26 8.64 -8.77
C TYR A 264 0.89 8.50 -8.08
N TYR A 265 -0.12 9.21 -8.58
CA TYR A 265 -1.48 9.08 -8.09
C TYR A 265 -2.08 7.72 -8.49
N LYS A 266 -2.82 7.09 -7.57
CA LYS A 266 -3.48 5.78 -7.71
C LYS A 266 -4.28 5.66 -9.01
N ASN A 267 -5.03 6.69 -9.36
CA ASN A 267 -5.80 6.73 -10.61
C ASN A 267 -4.87 7.16 -11.76
N ASN A 268 -4.65 6.31 -12.77
CA ASN A 268 -3.79 6.59 -13.93
C ASN A 268 -4.27 7.73 -14.87
N GLY A 269 -5.22 8.56 -14.42
CA GLY A 269 -5.67 9.77 -15.10
C GLY A 269 -4.80 10.98 -14.76
N TYR A 270 -5.19 12.16 -15.23
CA TYR A 270 -4.51 13.44 -14.95
C TYR A 270 -5.44 14.48 -14.28
N GLY A 271 -6.68 14.09 -13.96
CA GLY A 271 -7.70 14.99 -13.42
C GLY A 271 -7.36 15.59 -12.04
N HIS A 272 -6.49 14.93 -11.29
CA HIS A 272 -5.98 15.39 -10.00
C HIS A 272 -4.88 16.46 -10.13
N VAL A 273 -4.15 16.47 -11.26
CA VAL A 273 -2.93 17.29 -11.43
C VAL A 273 -3.24 18.77 -11.31
N ARG A 274 -4.30 19.26 -11.96
CA ARG A 274 -4.67 20.68 -11.91
C ARG A 274 -4.92 21.16 -10.48
N GLY A 275 -5.69 20.38 -9.71
CA GLY A 275 -5.98 20.70 -8.31
C GLY A 275 -4.72 20.75 -7.46
N ILE A 276 -3.77 19.83 -7.69
CA ILE A 276 -2.47 19.84 -7.00
C ILE A 276 -1.63 21.05 -7.39
N LEU A 277 -1.50 21.35 -8.69
CA LEU A 277 -0.71 22.49 -9.16
C LEU A 277 -1.22 23.79 -8.57
N GLU A 278 -2.53 24.04 -8.65
CA GLU A 278 -3.14 25.29 -8.18
C GLU A 278 -3.03 25.43 -6.66
N LYS A 279 -3.25 24.34 -5.93
CA LYS A 279 -3.22 24.32 -4.47
C LYS A 279 -1.82 24.50 -3.90
N TYR A 280 -0.83 23.80 -4.46
CA TYR A 280 0.53 23.76 -3.95
C TYR A 280 1.48 24.71 -4.70
N ALA A 281 0.98 25.57 -5.58
CA ALA A 281 1.79 26.50 -6.38
C ALA A 281 2.77 27.32 -5.53
N ALA A 282 2.28 27.92 -4.43
CA ALA A 282 3.12 28.73 -3.55
C ALA A 282 4.16 27.90 -2.80
N LEU A 283 3.76 26.72 -2.29
CA LEU A 283 4.64 25.83 -1.53
C LEU A 283 5.76 25.25 -2.41
N LEU A 284 5.45 25.00 -3.68
CA LEU A 284 6.35 24.39 -4.66
C LEU A 284 7.05 25.43 -5.55
N ASP A 285 6.82 26.73 -5.35
CA ASP A 285 7.34 27.83 -6.18
C ASP A 285 7.07 27.61 -7.68
N LEU A 286 5.81 27.31 -8.02
CA LEU A 286 5.35 27.11 -9.39
C LEU A 286 4.84 28.42 -9.99
N ASP A 287 5.40 28.82 -11.13
CA ASP A 287 4.81 29.86 -11.96
C ASP A 287 3.73 29.26 -12.88
N LEU A 288 2.46 29.44 -12.49
CA LEU A 288 1.31 29.00 -13.26
C LEU A 288 0.80 30.06 -14.25
N THR A 289 1.48 31.20 -14.43
CA THR A 289 0.98 32.30 -15.27
C THR A 289 0.76 31.86 -16.72
N ALA A 290 1.73 31.14 -17.30
CA ALA A 290 1.63 30.64 -18.66
C ALA A 290 0.63 29.48 -18.78
N TYR A 291 0.62 28.57 -17.80
CA TYR A 291 -0.34 27.47 -17.71
C TYR A 291 -1.79 27.98 -17.63
N GLY A 292 -2.05 29.01 -16.81
CA GLY A 292 -3.37 29.59 -16.59
C GLY A 292 -4.00 30.21 -17.84
N ARG A 293 -3.19 30.67 -18.80
CA ARG A 293 -3.62 31.24 -20.09
C ARG A 293 -4.02 30.20 -21.13
N LEU A 294 -3.68 28.94 -20.92
CA LEU A 294 -4.02 27.84 -21.84
C LEU A 294 -5.51 27.52 -21.79
N SER A 295 -6.06 27.02 -22.91
CA SER A 295 -7.42 26.45 -22.92
C SER A 295 -7.49 25.14 -22.09
N ASP A 296 -8.69 24.70 -21.72
CA ASP A 296 -8.84 23.45 -20.94
C ASP A 296 -8.27 22.23 -21.66
N THR A 297 -8.43 22.13 -22.99
CA THR A 297 -7.83 21.04 -23.79
C THR A 297 -6.30 21.07 -23.77
N GLN A 298 -5.72 22.27 -23.81
CA GLN A 298 -4.28 22.46 -23.71
C GLN A 298 -3.76 22.13 -22.30
N LYS A 299 -4.48 22.56 -21.25
CA LYS A 299 -4.16 22.20 -19.86
C LYS A 299 -4.22 20.70 -19.65
N ASN A 300 -5.25 20.01 -20.13
CA ASN A 300 -5.34 18.54 -20.06
C ASN A 300 -4.14 17.85 -20.73
N THR A 301 -3.62 18.42 -21.82
CA THR A 301 -2.41 17.91 -22.49
C THR A 301 -1.17 18.13 -21.63
N VAL A 302 -1.04 19.30 -20.99
CA VAL A 302 0.06 19.57 -20.04
C VAL A 302 -0.03 18.64 -18.83
N ASP A 303 -1.21 18.50 -18.23
CA ASP A 303 -1.48 17.66 -17.07
C ASP A 303 -1.10 16.19 -17.36
N ALA A 304 -1.49 15.66 -18.52
CA ALA A 304 -1.10 14.31 -18.96
C ALA A 304 0.41 14.16 -19.16
N LYS A 305 1.09 15.18 -19.71
CA LYS A 305 2.56 15.18 -19.84
C LYS A 305 3.26 15.20 -18.48
N LEU A 306 2.70 15.91 -17.50
CA LEU A 306 3.22 15.94 -16.13
C LEU A 306 3.10 14.59 -15.42
N VAL A 307 1.95 13.90 -15.56
CA VAL A 307 1.80 12.53 -15.06
C VAL A 307 2.87 11.62 -15.67
N LYS A 308 3.05 11.68 -17.00
CA LYS A 308 4.04 10.87 -17.71
C LYS A 308 5.49 11.21 -17.33
N ALA A 309 5.78 12.47 -17.00
CA ALA A 309 7.08 12.90 -16.54
C ALA A 309 7.42 12.37 -15.13
N ALA A 310 6.41 11.96 -14.36
CA ALA A 310 6.54 11.35 -13.04
C ALA A 310 7.55 12.07 -12.12
N PRO A 311 7.35 13.37 -11.83
CA PRO A 311 8.31 14.13 -11.05
C PRO A 311 8.37 13.62 -9.61
N THR A 312 9.58 13.56 -9.05
CA THR A 312 9.87 13.12 -7.67
C THR A 312 10.49 14.24 -6.82
N THR A 313 10.80 15.39 -7.42
CA THR A 313 11.29 16.59 -6.72
C THR A 313 10.61 17.87 -7.24
N PRO A 314 10.51 18.94 -6.43
CA PRO A 314 9.97 20.22 -6.87
C PRO A 314 10.64 20.75 -8.16
N GLU A 315 11.96 20.56 -8.29
CA GLU A 315 12.74 20.98 -9.45
C GLU A 315 12.35 20.22 -10.71
N THR A 316 12.20 18.89 -10.60
CA THR A 316 11.74 18.06 -11.73
C THR A 316 10.32 18.43 -12.16
N LEU A 317 9.43 18.75 -11.22
CA LEU A 317 8.07 19.21 -11.52
C LEU A 317 8.08 20.56 -12.23
N ARG A 318 8.83 21.55 -11.75
CA ARG A 318 8.96 22.86 -12.39
C ARG A 318 9.49 22.74 -13.82
N SER A 319 10.54 21.93 -14.01
CA SER A 319 11.12 21.68 -15.33
C SER A 319 10.13 21.00 -16.28
N ALA A 320 9.43 19.97 -15.80
CA ALA A 320 8.41 19.27 -16.58
C ALA A 320 7.25 20.19 -16.96
N LEU A 321 6.77 21.02 -16.03
CA LEU A 321 5.68 21.98 -16.27
C LEU A 321 6.09 23.01 -17.33
N LYS A 322 7.28 23.62 -17.18
CA LYS A 322 7.80 24.59 -18.14
C LYS A 322 7.92 24.00 -19.54
N THR A 323 8.47 22.78 -19.63
CA THR A 323 8.64 22.05 -20.89
C THR A 323 7.29 21.78 -21.54
N ALA A 324 6.36 21.16 -20.80
CA ALA A 324 5.03 20.81 -21.31
C ALA A 324 4.23 22.03 -21.77
N VAL A 325 4.24 23.13 -21.00
CA VAL A 325 3.57 24.39 -21.38
C VAL A 325 4.17 24.97 -22.66
N SER A 326 5.50 24.96 -22.81
CA SER A 326 6.16 25.49 -24.01
C SER A 326 5.82 24.70 -25.28
N GLU A 327 5.76 23.37 -25.19
CA GLU A 327 5.42 22.50 -26.32
C GLU A 327 3.96 22.69 -26.76
N VAL A 328 3.04 22.74 -25.79
CA VAL A 328 1.60 22.92 -26.08
C VAL A 328 1.30 24.32 -26.63
N SER A 329 2.06 25.34 -26.19
CA SER A 329 1.94 26.70 -26.71
C SER A 329 2.44 26.81 -28.16
N ALA A 330 3.45 26.02 -28.55
CA ALA A 330 4.00 26.02 -29.90
C ALA A 330 3.11 25.31 -30.94
N GLN A 331 2.26 24.37 -30.50
CA GLN A 331 1.39 23.58 -31.38
C GLN A 331 0.10 24.30 -31.84
N GLY A 332 -0.18 25.50 -31.31
CA GLY A 332 -1.40 26.28 -31.60
C GLY A 332 -1.44 27.03 -32.94
N GLY A 333 -0.51 26.77 -33.87
CA GLY A 333 -0.42 27.43 -35.17
C GLY A 333 -0.49 26.46 -36.36
N GLY A 334 -1.63 25.83 -36.60
CA GLY A 334 -1.80 24.95 -37.78
C GLY A 334 -3.23 24.44 -37.95
N THR A 335 -3.89 24.93 -39.00
CA THR A 335 -5.27 24.63 -39.43
C THR A 335 -5.48 23.20 -39.96
N GLY A 336 -6.74 22.74 -39.96
CA GLY A 336 -7.14 21.34 -40.22
C GLY A 336 -7.03 20.84 -41.66
N GLY A 337 -7.32 19.55 -41.86
CA GLY A 337 -7.74 18.98 -43.15
C GLY A 337 -7.01 17.73 -43.64
N SER A 338 -7.73 16.60 -43.62
CA SER A 338 -7.79 15.51 -44.62
C SER A 338 -6.56 14.72 -45.07
N GLY A 339 -6.73 13.38 -45.13
CA GLY A 339 -6.28 12.58 -46.28
C GLY A 339 -5.50 11.31 -45.96
N THR A 340 -6.19 10.22 -45.61
CA THR A 340 -5.65 8.86 -45.74
C THR A 340 -5.84 8.36 -47.18
N GLY A 341 -4.73 8.09 -47.86
CA GLY A 341 -4.69 7.39 -49.13
C GLY A 341 -3.33 6.70 -49.30
N GLY A 342 -3.34 5.43 -49.71
CA GLY A 342 -2.15 4.73 -50.19
C GLY A 342 -2.10 3.26 -49.83
N GLY A 343 -2.63 2.40 -50.68
CA GLY A 343 -2.33 0.96 -50.69
C GLY A 343 -0.98 0.66 -51.35
N GLY A 344 -0.54 -0.60 -51.24
CA GLY A 344 0.62 -1.12 -51.98
C GLY A 344 1.19 -2.38 -51.34
N GLY A 345 1.01 -3.53 -51.99
CA GLY A 345 1.43 -4.83 -51.51
C GLY A 345 2.81 -5.30 -51.99
N GLY A 346 3.03 -6.61 -51.79
CA GLY A 346 4.24 -7.37 -52.14
C GLY A 346 4.88 -7.91 -50.86
N GLY A 347 5.14 -9.19 -50.67
CA GLY A 347 5.25 -10.33 -51.56
C GLY A 347 6.18 -11.31 -50.84
N ARG A 348 5.66 -12.47 -50.41
CA ARG A 348 6.48 -13.57 -49.90
C ARG A 348 7.25 -14.21 -51.05
N PRO A 349 8.40 -14.84 -50.75
CA PRO A 349 8.45 -16.27 -51.03
C PRO A 349 9.06 -17.12 -49.91
N SER A 350 8.70 -18.40 -49.96
CA SER A 350 9.07 -19.51 -49.08
C SER A 350 10.19 -20.36 -49.72
N GLY A 351 10.92 -21.13 -48.90
CA GLY A 351 11.84 -22.23 -49.28
C GLY A 351 12.81 -22.55 -48.11
N ILE A 352 12.55 -23.52 -47.23
CA ILE A 352 12.75 -25.00 -47.28
C ILE A 352 14.22 -25.48 -47.12
N GLY A 353 14.43 -26.32 -46.10
CA GLY A 353 15.56 -27.27 -45.89
C GLY A 353 16.14 -27.14 -44.47
N GLY A 354 16.29 -28.15 -43.60
CA GLY A 354 16.19 -29.60 -43.71
C GLY A 354 17.28 -30.26 -42.84
N GLY A 355 16.94 -30.66 -41.61
CA GLY A 355 17.52 -31.77 -40.81
C GLY A 355 18.97 -31.71 -40.28
N THR A 356 19.12 -31.80 -38.95
CA THR A 356 20.00 -32.79 -38.28
C THR A 356 19.68 -32.91 -36.78
N THR A 357 19.43 -34.14 -36.34
CA THR A 357 19.37 -34.57 -34.94
C THR A 357 20.75 -34.58 -34.30
N GLY A 358 20.97 -33.68 -33.34
CA GLY A 358 22.08 -33.74 -32.39
C GLY A 358 21.49 -33.79 -30.98
N ILE A 359 21.78 -34.86 -30.26
CA ILE A 359 21.57 -34.90 -28.81
C ILE A 359 22.69 -34.03 -28.23
N TYR A 360 22.33 -32.85 -27.73
CA TYR A 360 23.21 -31.99 -26.96
C TYR A 360 22.98 -32.30 -25.49
N GLU A 361 24.05 -32.65 -24.77
CA GLU A 361 24.05 -32.64 -23.31
C GLU A 361 23.73 -31.21 -22.86
N ILE A 362 22.69 -31.07 -22.05
CA ILE A 362 22.23 -29.77 -21.56
C ILE A 362 23.24 -29.30 -20.50
N ASP A 363 23.91 -28.18 -20.76
CA ASP A 363 24.72 -27.49 -19.75
C ASP A 363 23.78 -27.00 -18.63
N GLN A 364 24.25 -26.96 -17.38
CA GLN A 364 23.46 -26.44 -16.26
C GLN A 364 23.01 -24.98 -16.54
N ASN A 365 23.79 -24.22 -17.31
CA ASN A 365 23.41 -22.88 -17.77
C ASN A 365 22.25 -22.87 -18.77
N ASP A 366 22.05 -23.95 -19.54
CA ASP A 366 20.91 -24.08 -20.47
C ASP A 366 19.64 -24.53 -19.72
N ILE A 367 19.76 -25.29 -18.62
CA ILE A 367 18.64 -25.57 -17.69
C ILE A 367 18.21 -24.28 -16.98
N ASP A 368 19.17 -23.49 -16.49
CA ASP A 368 18.89 -22.21 -15.85
C ASP A 368 18.31 -21.19 -16.86
N ALA A 369 18.71 -21.24 -18.15
CA ALA A 369 18.11 -20.43 -19.20
C ALA A 369 16.69 -20.88 -19.58
N MET A 370 16.40 -22.19 -19.56
CA MET A 370 15.05 -22.73 -19.79
C MET A 370 14.10 -22.48 -18.60
N GLU A 371 14.59 -22.42 -17.36
CA GLU A 371 13.82 -21.94 -16.20
C GLU A 371 13.63 -20.41 -16.20
N GLN A 372 14.55 -19.65 -16.81
CA GLN A 372 14.41 -18.19 -16.96
C GLN A 372 13.51 -17.75 -18.12
N GLU A 373 13.21 -18.60 -19.10
CA GLU A 373 12.20 -18.29 -20.14
C GLU A 373 10.76 -18.46 -19.66
N GLN A 374 10.47 -19.31 -18.66
CA GLN A 374 9.12 -19.45 -18.10
C GLN A 374 8.74 -18.33 -17.12
N ASN A 375 9.71 -17.54 -16.67
CA ASN A 375 9.57 -16.52 -15.63
C ASN A 375 9.78 -15.07 -16.12
N GLN A 376 9.67 -14.83 -17.44
CA GLN A 376 9.51 -13.47 -17.94
C GLN A 376 8.09 -12.97 -17.61
N PRO A 377 7.91 -11.81 -16.96
CA PRO A 377 6.58 -11.26 -16.71
C PRO A 377 5.91 -10.96 -18.07
N VAL A 378 4.85 -11.69 -18.38
CA VAL A 378 4.02 -11.47 -19.59
C VAL A 378 3.53 -10.01 -19.65
N PHE A 379 3.35 -9.39 -18.48
CA PHE A 379 3.07 -7.97 -18.35
C PHE A 379 3.93 -7.32 -17.26
N SER A 380 4.53 -6.17 -17.56
CA SER A 380 5.49 -5.45 -16.71
C SER A 380 4.87 -4.75 -15.50
N ASP A 381 3.55 -4.62 -15.45
CA ASP A 381 2.79 -3.91 -14.42
C ASP A 381 2.10 -4.84 -13.41
N LEU A 382 2.55 -6.10 -13.32
CA LEU A 382 2.04 -7.08 -12.34
C LEU A 382 2.82 -7.15 -11.03
N THR A 383 4.00 -6.51 -10.95
CA THR A 383 4.90 -6.59 -9.79
C THR A 383 4.22 -6.18 -8.47
N ASP A 384 3.31 -5.20 -8.54
CA ASP A 384 2.57 -4.68 -7.37
C ASP A 384 1.28 -5.48 -7.07
N TYR A 385 1.01 -6.55 -7.83
CA TYR A 385 -0.20 -7.37 -7.72
C TYR A 385 0.12 -8.87 -7.52
N PRO A 386 0.95 -9.24 -6.53
CA PRO A 386 1.32 -10.65 -6.33
C PRO A 386 0.11 -11.56 -6.09
N TRP A 387 -0.99 -11.01 -5.55
CA TRP A 387 -2.26 -11.71 -5.33
C TRP A 387 -3.03 -12.08 -6.61
N ALA A 388 -2.77 -11.38 -7.73
CA ALA A 388 -3.40 -11.61 -9.04
C ALA A 388 -2.42 -12.08 -10.12
N GLN A 389 -1.11 -11.93 -9.88
CA GLN A 389 -0.06 -12.14 -10.87
C GLN A 389 -0.08 -13.55 -11.45
N VAL A 390 -0.15 -14.58 -10.60
CA VAL A 390 -0.17 -15.98 -11.04
C VAL A 390 -1.39 -16.25 -11.92
N GLN A 391 -2.54 -15.73 -11.50
CA GLN A 391 -3.83 -15.92 -12.16
C GLN A 391 -3.85 -15.22 -13.53
N ILE A 392 -3.41 -13.96 -13.58
CA ILE A 392 -3.33 -13.16 -14.81
C ILE A 392 -2.35 -13.79 -15.80
N VAL A 393 -1.15 -14.17 -15.35
CA VAL A 393 -0.13 -14.78 -16.20
C VAL A 393 -0.61 -16.13 -16.74
N SER A 394 -1.26 -16.96 -15.91
CA SER A 394 -1.82 -18.24 -16.34
C SER A 394 -2.89 -18.06 -17.42
N LEU A 395 -3.86 -17.17 -17.19
CA LEU A 395 -4.93 -16.90 -18.17
C LEU A 395 -4.40 -16.26 -19.46
N ALA A 396 -3.36 -15.41 -19.37
CA ALA A 396 -2.71 -14.83 -20.55
C ALA A 396 -1.94 -15.88 -21.37
N LYS A 397 -1.22 -16.80 -20.71
CA LYS A 397 -0.55 -17.94 -21.36
C LYS A 397 -1.55 -18.87 -22.06
N ARG A 398 -2.77 -18.99 -21.53
CA ARG A 398 -3.90 -19.73 -22.13
C ARG A 398 -4.59 -18.97 -23.28
N GLY A 399 -4.19 -17.73 -23.57
CA GLY A 399 -4.80 -16.88 -24.59
C GLY A 399 -6.18 -16.32 -24.21
N ILE A 400 -6.60 -16.48 -22.94
CA ILE A 400 -7.90 -16.05 -22.43
C ILE A 400 -7.89 -14.55 -22.17
N LEU A 401 -6.78 -14.03 -21.63
CA LEU A 401 -6.57 -12.62 -21.38
C LEU A 401 -5.52 -12.03 -22.31
N ASN A 402 -5.76 -10.78 -22.69
CA ASN A 402 -4.78 -9.97 -23.42
C ASN A 402 -4.51 -8.69 -22.63
N GLY A 403 -3.26 -8.25 -22.67
CA GLY A 403 -2.87 -6.93 -22.18
C GLY A 403 -3.48 -5.82 -23.02
N THR A 404 -3.32 -4.59 -22.57
CA THR A 404 -3.86 -3.41 -23.26
C THR A 404 -2.86 -2.79 -24.25
N GLY A 405 -1.66 -3.37 -24.37
CA GLY A 405 -0.56 -2.90 -25.21
C GLY A 405 0.70 -2.64 -24.40
N ASP A 406 1.83 -2.34 -25.05
CA ASP A 406 3.08 -1.90 -24.43
C ASP A 406 3.62 -2.80 -23.29
N GLY A 407 3.31 -4.10 -23.33
CA GLY A 407 3.69 -5.03 -22.28
C GLY A 407 2.92 -4.85 -20.97
N LYS A 408 1.73 -4.23 -20.97
CA LYS A 408 0.92 -3.97 -19.77
C LYS A 408 -0.41 -4.73 -19.74
N PHE A 409 -0.88 -5.04 -18.53
CA PHE A 409 -2.19 -5.64 -18.27
C PHE A 409 -3.24 -4.64 -17.76
N GLU A 410 -2.79 -3.58 -17.08
CA GLU A 410 -3.60 -2.61 -16.31
C GLU A 410 -4.47 -3.26 -15.21
N PRO A 411 -3.87 -3.84 -14.16
CA PRO A 411 -4.60 -4.65 -13.17
C PRO A 411 -5.70 -3.86 -12.42
N GLU A 412 -5.46 -2.59 -12.10
CA GLU A 412 -6.41 -1.72 -11.38
C GLU A 412 -7.47 -1.06 -12.27
N ARG A 413 -7.36 -1.11 -13.59
CA ARG A 413 -8.33 -0.46 -14.47
C ARG A 413 -9.70 -1.16 -14.33
N PRO A 414 -10.80 -0.42 -14.13
CA PRO A 414 -12.13 -1.00 -14.23
C PRO A 414 -12.36 -1.67 -15.59
N VAL A 415 -12.97 -2.85 -15.58
CA VAL A 415 -13.27 -3.57 -16.82
C VAL A 415 -14.65 -3.16 -17.34
N CYS A 416 -14.76 -2.87 -18.64
CA CYS A 416 -16.06 -2.64 -19.26
C CYS A 416 -16.86 -3.95 -19.30
N ARG A 417 -18.20 -3.84 -19.36
CA ARG A 417 -19.09 -4.99 -19.48
C ARG A 417 -18.79 -5.83 -20.73
N GLU A 418 -18.52 -5.21 -21.88
CA GLU A 418 -18.16 -5.90 -23.11
C GLU A 418 -16.80 -6.61 -23.05
N GLU A 419 -15.83 -6.04 -22.32
CA GLU A 419 -14.52 -6.64 -22.11
C GLU A 419 -14.65 -7.88 -21.23
N PHE A 420 -15.46 -7.81 -20.17
CA PHE A 420 -15.70 -8.93 -19.27
C PHE A 420 -16.42 -10.09 -19.97
N VAL A 421 -17.42 -9.80 -20.81
CA VAL A 421 -18.10 -10.83 -21.61
C VAL A 421 -17.13 -11.53 -22.56
N LYS A 422 -16.24 -10.78 -23.23
CA LYS A 422 -15.18 -11.39 -24.05
C LYS A 422 -14.28 -12.31 -23.23
N MET A 423 -13.85 -11.89 -22.04
CA MET A 423 -13.04 -12.71 -21.14
C MET A 423 -13.75 -14.02 -20.76
N LEU A 424 -15.06 -13.96 -20.49
CA LEU A 424 -15.87 -15.15 -20.19
C LEU A 424 -16.00 -16.10 -21.38
N ILE A 425 -16.35 -15.58 -22.56
CA ILE A 425 -16.47 -16.41 -23.77
C ILE A 425 -15.15 -17.13 -24.06
N ALA A 426 -14.02 -16.42 -23.96
CA ALA A 426 -12.70 -16.99 -24.15
C ALA A 426 -12.35 -18.00 -23.04
N GLY A 427 -12.61 -17.67 -21.78
CA GLY A 427 -12.25 -18.49 -20.62
C GLY A 427 -12.99 -19.83 -20.59
N PHE A 428 -14.27 -19.82 -20.94
CA PHE A 428 -15.08 -21.04 -21.01
C PHE A 428 -14.95 -21.78 -22.36
N GLY A 429 -14.20 -21.24 -23.32
CA GLY A 429 -13.99 -21.85 -24.64
C GLY A 429 -15.25 -21.91 -25.49
N LEU A 430 -16.16 -20.95 -25.32
CA LEU A 430 -17.44 -20.91 -26.02
C LEU A 430 -17.26 -20.41 -27.46
N SER A 431 -18.09 -20.92 -28.39
CA SER A 431 -18.03 -20.49 -29.78
C SER A 431 -18.48 -19.03 -29.93
N VAL A 432 -17.72 -18.25 -30.69
CA VAL A 432 -18.02 -16.84 -31.01
C VAL A 432 -18.99 -16.79 -32.18
N GLU A 433 -20.24 -17.13 -31.91
CA GLU A 433 -21.32 -17.17 -32.89
C GLU A 433 -22.60 -16.59 -32.30
N GLY A 434 -23.38 -15.89 -33.11
CA GLY A 434 -24.65 -15.30 -32.69
C GLY A 434 -24.71 -13.81 -32.99
N GLU A 435 -25.90 -13.26 -32.91
CA GLU A 435 -26.17 -11.84 -33.12
C GLU A 435 -26.81 -11.26 -31.86
N ALA A 436 -26.50 -10.01 -31.55
CA ALA A 436 -27.13 -9.26 -30.48
C ALA A 436 -27.89 -8.08 -31.09
N THR A 437 -29.13 -7.85 -30.63
CA THR A 437 -30.03 -6.81 -31.15
C THR A 437 -30.16 -5.62 -30.22
N PHE A 438 -29.17 -5.37 -29.35
CA PHE A 438 -29.17 -4.21 -28.47
C PHE A 438 -28.84 -2.94 -29.26
N ALA A 439 -29.53 -1.84 -28.95
CA ALA A 439 -29.43 -0.58 -29.67
C ALA A 439 -28.07 0.12 -29.51
N ASP A 440 -27.35 -0.16 -28.43
CA ASP A 440 -26.02 0.36 -28.12
C ASP A 440 -24.88 -0.55 -28.62
N VAL A 441 -25.19 -1.65 -29.30
CA VAL A 441 -24.20 -2.55 -29.89
C VAL A 441 -24.06 -2.28 -31.38
N GLU A 442 -23.00 -1.56 -31.74
CA GLU A 442 -22.61 -1.33 -33.12
C GLU A 442 -22.22 -2.66 -33.80
N PRO A 443 -22.86 -3.08 -34.91
CA PRO A 443 -22.66 -4.40 -35.52
C PRO A 443 -21.23 -4.73 -35.92
N ASP A 444 -20.46 -3.72 -36.32
CA ASP A 444 -19.06 -3.86 -36.78
C ASP A 444 -18.02 -3.63 -35.66
N ALA A 445 -18.45 -3.37 -34.43
CA ALA A 445 -17.54 -3.18 -33.31
C ALA A 445 -16.87 -4.49 -32.88
N TRP A 446 -15.64 -4.39 -32.37
CA TRP A 446 -14.84 -5.57 -31.96
C TRP A 446 -15.54 -6.46 -30.93
N TYR A 447 -16.42 -5.88 -30.10
CA TYR A 447 -17.16 -6.59 -29.06
C TYR A 447 -18.46 -7.24 -29.55
N ALA A 448 -19.00 -6.84 -30.71
CA ALA A 448 -20.35 -7.22 -31.15
C ALA A 448 -20.52 -8.75 -31.23
N ALA A 449 -19.54 -9.44 -31.82
CA ALA A 449 -19.56 -10.90 -31.94
C ALA A 449 -19.49 -11.61 -30.57
N TYR A 450 -18.78 -11.05 -29.59
CA TYR A 450 -18.70 -11.62 -28.24
C TYR A 450 -19.99 -11.39 -27.45
N VAL A 451 -20.62 -10.22 -27.62
CA VAL A 451 -21.94 -9.94 -27.03
C VAL A 451 -23.00 -10.86 -27.64
N GLY A 452 -23.01 -11.04 -28.96
CA GLY A 452 -23.89 -12.00 -29.65
C GLY A 452 -23.70 -13.44 -29.17
N ALA A 453 -22.46 -13.88 -28.99
CA ALA A 453 -22.15 -15.18 -28.39
C ALA A 453 -22.67 -15.29 -26.96
N GLY A 454 -22.48 -14.25 -26.14
CA GLY A 454 -23.01 -14.19 -24.78
C GLY A 454 -24.53 -14.34 -24.73
N VAL A 455 -25.25 -13.74 -25.68
CA VAL A 455 -26.71 -13.90 -25.81
C VAL A 455 -27.08 -15.32 -26.23
N LYS A 456 -26.42 -15.87 -27.27
CA LYS A 456 -26.68 -17.22 -27.79
C LYS A 456 -26.49 -18.31 -26.73
N HIS A 457 -25.46 -18.17 -25.89
CA HIS A 457 -25.16 -19.11 -24.80
C HIS A 457 -25.96 -18.84 -23.51
N GLY A 458 -26.87 -17.86 -23.51
CA GLY A 458 -27.73 -17.55 -22.36
C GLY A 458 -27.00 -16.86 -21.20
N LEU A 459 -25.85 -16.25 -21.46
CA LEU A 459 -25.06 -15.53 -20.46
C LEU A 459 -25.57 -14.09 -20.30
N VAL A 460 -25.83 -13.41 -21.43
CA VAL A 460 -26.12 -11.98 -21.52
C VAL A 460 -27.60 -11.74 -21.82
N TYR A 461 -28.26 -10.91 -21.00
CA TYR A 461 -29.65 -10.46 -21.19
C TYR A 461 -29.80 -8.93 -21.35
N GLY A 462 -28.70 -8.17 -21.34
CA GLY A 462 -28.72 -6.70 -21.31
C GLY A 462 -28.90 -6.11 -19.92
N ILE A 463 -28.79 -4.78 -19.81
CA ILE A 463 -29.18 -4.01 -18.61
C ILE A 463 -30.65 -3.54 -18.71
N SER A 464 -31.20 -3.59 -19.92
CA SER A 464 -32.61 -3.39 -20.24
C SER A 464 -32.97 -4.25 -21.45
N ASP A 465 -34.24 -4.27 -21.84
CA ASP A 465 -34.71 -5.00 -23.03
C ASP A 465 -34.05 -4.52 -24.34
N THR A 466 -33.50 -3.29 -24.34
CA THR A 466 -32.96 -2.65 -25.54
C THR A 466 -31.47 -2.33 -25.46
N GLU A 467 -30.86 -2.36 -24.28
CA GLU A 467 -29.46 -1.94 -24.08
C GLU A 467 -28.61 -3.02 -23.42
N PHE A 468 -27.40 -3.20 -23.95
CA PHE A 468 -26.39 -4.07 -23.38
C PHE A 468 -25.65 -3.41 -22.21
N GLY A 469 -25.36 -2.11 -22.33
CA GLY A 469 -24.50 -1.34 -21.42
C GLY A 469 -23.06 -1.22 -21.91
N VAL A 470 -22.84 -1.03 -23.22
CA VAL A 470 -21.48 -0.88 -23.80
C VAL A 470 -20.75 0.31 -23.18
N GLY A 471 -19.48 0.13 -22.81
CA GLY A 471 -18.64 1.17 -22.23
C GLY A 471 -18.94 1.48 -20.76
N GLN A 472 -19.92 0.79 -20.16
CA GLN A 472 -20.17 0.87 -18.72
C GLN A 472 -19.22 -0.07 -17.97
N TRP A 473 -18.69 0.40 -16.84
CA TRP A 473 -17.93 -0.46 -15.94
C TRP A 473 -18.82 -1.54 -15.37
N ILE A 474 -18.36 -2.79 -15.41
CA ILE A 474 -19.15 -3.88 -14.88
C ILE A 474 -19.20 -3.81 -13.36
N ARG A 475 -20.41 -3.86 -12.79
CA ARG A 475 -20.61 -3.96 -11.34
C ARG A 475 -20.25 -5.35 -10.84
N ARG A 476 -19.83 -5.46 -9.58
CA ARG A 476 -19.46 -6.74 -8.95
C ARG A 476 -20.61 -7.75 -8.98
N GLU A 477 -21.84 -7.33 -8.71
CA GLU A 477 -23.01 -8.22 -8.77
C GLU A 477 -23.33 -8.71 -10.20
N ASP A 478 -23.14 -7.84 -11.19
CA ASP A 478 -23.32 -8.17 -12.61
C ASP A 478 -22.29 -9.19 -13.09
N ALA A 479 -21.03 -9.03 -12.68
CA ALA A 479 -19.95 -9.96 -13.00
C ALA A 479 -20.21 -11.35 -12.38
N ALA A 480 -20.68 -11.39 -11.13
CA ALA A 480 -21.05 -12.63 -10.45
C ALA A 480 -22.16 -13.39 -11.21
N VAL A 481 -23.20 -12.68 -11.67
CA VAL A 481 -24.30 -13.28 -12.44
C VAL A 481 -23.81 -13.87 -13.77
N LEU A 482 -22.95 -13.15 -14.49
CA LEU A 482 -22.41 -13.64 -15.76
C LEU A 482 -21.54 -14.88 -15.59
N ILE A 483 -20.69 -14.93 -14.54
CA ILE A 483 -19.91 -16.13 -14.21
C ILE A 483 -20.84 -17.30 -13.86
N TYR A 484 -21.83 -17.07 -13.00
CA TYR A 484 -22.76 -18.11 -12.57
C TYR A 484 -23.51 -18.73 -13.75
N ARG A 485 -24.00 -17.90 -14.69
CA ARG A 485 -24.64 -18.39 -15.92
C ARG A 485 -23.68 -19.18 -16.81
N ALA A 486 -22.42 -18.77 -16.87
CA ALA A 486 -21.40 -19.51 -17.64
C ALA A 486 -21.11 -20.88 -17.02
N MET A 487 -21.08 -20.98 -15.69
CA MET A 487 -20.98 -22.26 -14.98
C MET A 487 -22.19 -23.15 -15.26
N GLN A 488 -23.41 -22.60 -15.16
CA GLN A 488 -24.64 -23.33 -15.45
C GLN A 488 -24.69 -23.82 -16.92
N ASN A 489 -24.27 -22.98 -17.86
CA ASN A 489 -24.20 -23.33 -19.29
C ASN A 489 -23.31 -24.56 -19.53
N GLN A 490 -22.22 -24.70 -18.76
CA GLN A 490 -21.28 -25.81 -18.85
C GLN A 490 -21.60 -26.96 -17.88
N ALA A 491 -22.73 -26.92 -17.16
CA ALA A 491 -23.11 -27.87 -16.13
C ALA A 491 -22.01 -28.07 -15.06
N LEU A 492 -21.31 -26.99 -14.71
CA LEU A 492 -20.28 -27.01 -13.67
C LEU A 492 -20.92 -26.82 -12.29
N GLU A 493 -20.79 -27.85 -11.45
CA GLU A 493 -21.13 -27.80 -10.03
C GLU A 493 -19.85 -27.64 -9.21
N MET A 494 -19.88 -26.81 -8.18
CA MET A 494 -18.75 -26.60 -7.28
C MET A 494 -19.16 -26.91 -5.85
N GLU A 495 -18.28 -27.60 -5.11
CA GLU A 495 -18.49 -27.86 -3.70
C GLU A 495 -18.52 -26.54 -2.92
N GLN A 496 -19.62 -26.31 -2.20
CA GLN A 496 -19.77 -25.14 -1.34
C GLN A 496 -19.21 -25.47 0.03
N THR A 497 -18.11 -24.83 0.42
CA THR A 497 -17.37 -25.15 1.64
C THR A 497 -17.99 -24.48 2.88
N GLN A 498 -18.61 -23.30 2.73
CA GLN A 498 -19.41 -22.56 3.73
C GLN A 498 -20.31 -21.52 3.06
N VAL A 499 -21.44 -21.12 3.66
CA VAL A 499 -22.23 -19.97 3.18
C VAL A 499 -21.68 -18.69 3.81
N HIS A 500 -21.03 -17.84 3.02
CA HIS A 500 -20.54 -16.53 3.47
C HIS A 500 -21.66 -15.48 3.39
N SER A 501 -21.98 -14.84 4.52
CA SER A 501 -22.89 -13.69 4.59
C SER A 501 -22.10 -12.38 4.57
N PHE A 502 -22.50 -11.44 3.72
CA PHE A 502 -21.89 -10.11 3.64
C PHE A 502 -22.62 -9.10 4.54
N VAL A 503 -21.91 -8.07 5.01
CA VAL A 503 -22.47 -6.99 5.84
C VAL A 503 -23.55 -6.21 5.08
N ASP A 504 -23.38 -6.05 3.78
CA ASP A 504 -24.28 -5.40 2.84
C ASP A 504 -25.12 -6.40 2.04
N GLN A 505 -25.42 -7.59 2.60
CA GLN A 505 -26.23 -8.62 1.95
C GLN A 505 -27.57 -8.08 1.42
N GLU A 506 -28.20 -7.16 2.14
CA GLU A 506 -29.47 -6.53 1.76
C GLU A 506 -29.34 -5.55 0.58
N SER A 507 -28.12 -5.09 0.27
CA SER A 507 -27.85 -4.24 -0.89
C SER A 507 -27.63 -5.04 -2.17
N ILE A 508 -27.48 -6.37 -2.08
CA ILE A 508 -27.33 -7.25 -3.25
C ILE A 508 -28.68 -7.35 -3.95
N SER A 509 -28.71 -7.04 -5.24
CA SER A 509 -29.94 -7.12 -6.02
C SER A 509 -30.50 -8.55 -6.05
N GLY A 510 -31.82 -8.68 -6.00
CA GLY A 510 -32.48 -10.00 -5.95
C GLY A 510 -32.12 -10.92 -7.13
N TYR A 511 -31.83 -10.37 -8.31
CA TYR A 511 -31.39 -11.15 -9.48
C TYR A 511 -29.96 -11.71 -9.35
N ALA A 512 -29.14 -11.13 -8.45
CA ALA A 512 -27.75 -11.50 -8.23
C ALA A 512 -27.54 -12.35 -6.97
N ALA A 513 -28.49 -12.35 -6.04
CA ALA A 513 -28.37 -13.00 -4.74
C ALA A 513 -27.95 -14.47 -4.81
N GLU A 514 -28.54 -15.25 -5.72
CA GLU A 514 -28.19 -16.67 -5.91
C GLU A 514 -26.76 -16.82 -6.44
N ALA A 515 -26.40 -16.07 -7.48
CA ALA A 515 -25.06 -16.10 -8.07
C ALA A 515 -23.99 -15.73 -7.04
N VAL A 516 -24.23 -14.68 -6.25
CA VAL A 516 -23.31 -14.23 -5.21
C VAL A 516 -23.17 -15.29 -4.12
N GLY A 517 -24.27 -15.92 -3.68
CA GLY A 517 -24.24 -16.97 -2.67
C GLY A 517 -23.46 -18.22 -3.11
N VAL A 518 -23.68 -18.68 -4.34
CA VAL A 518 -22.97 -19.85 -4.90
C VAL A 518 -21.48 -19.55 -5.05
N LEU A 519 -21.13 -18.40 -5.63
CA LEU A 519 -19.73 -18.04 -5.89
C LEU A 519 -18.96 -17.69 -4.62
N SER A 520 -19.61 -17.10 -3.61
CA SER A 520 -18.98 -16.88 -2.30
C SER A 520 -18.77 -18.19 -1.57
N GLY A 521 -19.74 -19.11 -1.62
CA GLY A 521 -19.64 -20.40 -0.96
C GLY A 521 -18.61 -21.35 -1.59
N ALA A 522 -18.32 -21.17 -2.87
CA ALA A 522 -17.23 -21.84 -3.58
C ALA A 522 -15.87 -21.10 -3.45
N SER A 523 -15.77 -20.06 -2.61
CA SER A 523 -14.57 -19.21 -2.43
C SER A 523 -14.03 -18.55 -3.71
N ILE A 524 -14.84 -18.50 -4.78
CA ILE A 524 -14.53 -17.80 -6.03
C ILE A 524 -14.54 -16.30 -5.78
N LEU A 525 -15.57 -15.82 -5.09
CA LEU A 525 -15.76 -14.43 -4.75
C LEU A 525 -15.56 -14.20 -3.25
N GLN A 526 -14.82 -13.16 -2.91
CA GLN A 526 -14.63 -12.72 -1.52
C GLN A 526 -15.01 -11.24 -1.39
N GLY A 527 -15.50 -10.88 -0.21
CA GLY A 527 -15.77 -9.47 0.17
C GLY A 527 -14.48 -8.74 0.54
N ASN A 528 -14.59 -7.46 0.85
CA ASN A 528 -13.46 -6.70 1.38
C ASN A 528 -13.16 -7.07 2.85
N ASP A 529 -12.07 -6.55 3.40
CA ASP A 529 -11.62 -6.82 4.77
C ASP A 529 -12.60 -6.34 5.85
N GLN A 530 -13.59 -5.54 5.48
CA GLN A 530 -14.67 -5.06 6.34
C GLN A 530 -15.92 -5.96 6.27
N GLY A 531 -15.89 -7.03 5.49
CA GLY A 531 -16.99 -7.97 5.30
C GLY A 531 -18.06 -7.54 4.29
N TYR A 532 -17.80 -6.51 3.48
CA TYR A 532 -18.74 -6.01 2.47
C TYR A 532 -18.50 -6.66 1.10
N PHE A 533 -19.57 -6.96 0.39
CA PHE A 533 -19.57 -7.44 -0.99
C PHE A 533 -19.38 -6.31 -2.01
N LEU A 534 -19.96 -5.14 -1.71
CA LEU A 534 -20.00 -3.94 -2.55
C LEU A 534 -20.66 -4.20 -3.93
N PRO A 535 -21.97 -4.50 -3.98
CA PRO A 535 -22.64 -4.96 -5.20
C PRO A 535 -22.54 -3.99 -6.37
N ASP A 536 -22.63 -2.69 -6.11
CA ASP A 536 -22.56 -1.64 -7.12
C ASP A 536 -21.14 -1.20 -7.50
N ALA A 537 -20.12 -1.68 -6.80
CA ALA A 537 -18.74 -1.30 -7.12
C ALA A 537 -18.30 -1.90 -8.45
N SER A 538 -17.50 -1.14 -9.21
CA SER A 538 -16.92 -1.61 -10.46
C SER A 538 -15.81 -2.64 -10.21
N LEU A 539 -15.76 -3.69 -11.02
CA LEU A 539 -14.70 -4.70 -10.95
C LEU A 539 -13.44 -4.23 -11.70
N THR A 540 -12.27 -4.38 -11.08
CA THR A 540 -10.97 -4.18 -11.74
C THR A 540 -10.62 -5.35 -12.65
N ARG A 541 -9.72 -5.15 -13.61
CA ARG A 541 -9.21 -6.23 -14.48
C ARG A 541 -8.53 -7.35 -13.71
N ALA A 542 -7.83 -7.02 -12.62
CA ALA A 542 -7.19 -8.00 -11.76
C ALA A 542 -8.21 -8.86 -11.01
N GLU A 543 -9.22 -8.22 -10.40
CA GLU A 543 -10.28 -8.96 -9.72
C GLU A 543 -11.08 -9.83 -10.71
N ALA A 544 -11.37 -9.30 -11.90
CA ALA A 544 -12.02 -10.04 -12.98
C ALA A 544 -11.20 -11.27 -13.41
N ALA A 545 -9.88 -11.11 -13.56
CA ALA A 545 -8.97 -12.20 -13.89
C ALA A 545 -8.90 -13.25 -12.76
N VAL A 546 -8.83 -12.83 -11.50
CA VAL A 546 -8.77 -13.74 -10.35
C VAL A 546 -10.07 -14.52 -10.20
N MET A 547 -11.23 -13.86 -10.36
CA MET A 547 -12.53 -14.54 -10.31
C MET A 547 -12.65 -15.56 -11.45
N LEU A 548 -12.28 -15.19 -12.68
CA LEU A 548 -12.29 -16.10 -13.82
C LEU A 548 -11.32 -17.28 -13.63
N TYR A 549 -10.12 -17.02 -13.13
CA TYR A 549 -9.13 -18.06 -12.85
C TYR A 549 -9.65 -19.06 -11.81
N ARG A 550 -10.18 -18.60 -10.67
CA ARG A 550 -10.69 -19.48 -9.61
C ARG A 550 -11.79 -20.41 -10.10
N VAL A 551 -12.68 -19.93 -10.97
CA VAL A 551 -13.73 -20.75 -11.59
C VAL A 551 -13.14 -21.79 -12.53
N LEU A 552 -12.14 -21.42 -13.32
CA LEU A 552 -11.52 -22.32 -14.30
C LEU A 552 -10.61 -23.37 -13.67
N GLU A 553 -9.91 -23.07 -12.58
CA GLU A 553 -9.09 -24.05 -11.86
C GLU A 553 -9.93 -25.00 -11.01
N GLY A 554 -11.04 -24.52 -10.44
CA GLY A 554 -12.01 -25.39 -9.76
C GLY A 554 -12.70 -26.42 -10.67
N ARG A 555 -12.46 -26.36 -12.00
CA ARG A 555 -12.88 -27.34 -13.00
C ARG A 555 -11.84 -28.45 -13.24
N GLU A 556 -10.58 -28.23 -12.85
CA GLU A 556 -9.45 -29.13 -13.10
C GLU A 556 -9.11 -30.05 -11.91
N SER A 557 -9.76 -29.82 -10.76
CA SER A 557 -9.84 -30.72 -9.60
C SER A 557 -11.09 -31.59 -9.67
#